data_AF-A0AAD5A7E8-F1
#
_entry.id   AF-A0AAD5A7E8-F1
#
_cell.length_a   1.000
_cell.length_b   1.000
_cell.length_c   1.000
_cell.angle_alpha   90.00
_cell.angle_beta   90.00
_cell.angle_gamma   90.00
#
_symmetry.space_group_name_H-M   'P 1'
#
loop_
_entity.id
_entity.type
_entity.pdbx_description
1 polymer ?
#
loop_
_entity_poly.entity_id
_entity_poly.type
_entity_poly.pdbx_seq_one_letter_code
_entity_poly.pdbx_strand_id
1 'polypeptide(L)'
;LTRHQLKRLEEHRYSSAGKSLLEPIMQCYWEWLVSCMPPWIAPNLITIIGLATNAFTTLVLVYYCPTATEQAPLWAYLLCAVGLFVYQSLDAIDGKQARRTNSSSPLGELFDHGCDSLSTVFVVLGTSIAVQLGTNPDWMFFCCFAGMFMFYCAHWQTYVSGTLRFGM
;
A
#
# COMPACT_ATOMS: atom_id res chain seq x y z
N LEU A 1 -2.75 19.26 -13.22
CA LEU A 1 -1.55 18.83 -13.98
C LEU A 1 -1.31 19.78 -15.14
N THR A 2 -0.15 20.45 -15.17
CA THR A 2 0.28 21.26 -16.32
C THR A 2 0.69 20.35 -17.48
N ARG A 3 0.56 20.81 -18.75
CA ARG A 3 0.98 20.03 -19.94
C ARG A 3 2.40 19.47 -19.84
N HIS A 4 3.30 20.23 -19.22
CA HIS A 4 4.68 19.83 -19.01
C HIS A 4 4.83 18.66 -18.02
N GLN A 5 3.96 18.56 -17.01
CA GLN A 5 3.95 17.45 -16.05
C GLN A 5 3.32 16.19 -16.65
N LEU A 6 2.27 16.35 -17.46
CA LEU A 6 1.68 15.25 -18.26
C LEU A 6 2.72 14.61 -19.19
N LYS A 7 3.55 15.43 -19.85
CA LYS A 7 4.61 14.95 -20.74
C LYS A 7 5.71 14.19 -19.99
N ARG A 8 6.10 14.64 -18.78
CA ARG A 8 7.06 13.92 -17.93
C ARG A 8 6.49 12.62 -17.34
N LEU A 9 5.18 12.56 -17.10
CA LEU A 9 4.48 11.32 -16.72
C LEU A 9 4.49 10.31 -17.88
N GLU A 10 4.25 10.77 -19.10
CA GLU A 10 4.27 9.92 -20.31
C GLU A 10 5.68 9.35 -20.62
N GLU A 11 6.74 10.10 -20.29
CA GLU A 11 8.14 9.68 -20.44
C GLU A 11 8.66 8.78 -19.30
N HIS A 12 7.90 8.59 -18.21
CA HIS A 12 8.32 7.78 -17.08
C HIS A 12 8.31 6.29 -17.44
N ARG A 13 9.45 5.62 -17.22
CA ARG A 13 9.60 4.16 -17.34
C ARG A 13 9.94 3.60 -15.97
N TYR A 14 9.03 2.82 -15.41
CA TYR A 14 9.27 2.10 -14.17
C TYR A 14 10.52 1.23 -14.29
N SER A 15 11.45 1.40 -13.35
CA SER A 15 12.68 0.61 -13.24
C SER A 15 12.91 0.31 -11.77
N SER A 16 12.73 -0.94 -11.38
CA SER A 16 13.04 -1.43 -10.04
C SER A 16 14.21 -2.41 -10.09
N ALA A 17 15.11 -2.31 -9.12
CA ALA A 17 16.28 -3.17 -8.98
C ALA A 17 16.34 -3.73 -7.56
N GLY A 18 16.47 -5.05 -7.45
CA GLY A 18 16.50 -5.81 -6.20
C GLY A 18 15.81 -7.17 -6.35
N LYS A 19 16.20 -8.17 -5.56
CA LYS A 19 15.45 -9.42 -5.38
C LYS A 19 15.27 -9.66 -3.89
N SER A 20 14.04 -9.60 -3.39
CA SER A 20 13.78 -9.92 -1.99
C SER A 20 13.82 -11.45 -1.78
N LEU A 21 14.30 -11.92 -0.62
CA LEU A 21 14.42 -13.35 -0.32
C LEU A 21 13.09 -14.12 -0.42
N LEU A 22 11.97 -13.46 -0.07
CA LEU A 22 10.62 -14.04 -0.11
C LEU A 22 9.91 -13.83 -1.45
N GLU A 23 10.51 -13.05 -2.35
CA GLU A 23 9.90 -12.69 -3.64
C GLU A 23 9.54 -13.91 -4.48
N PRO A 24 10.38 -14.96 -4.64
CA PRO A 24 10.05 -16.10 -5.51
C PRO A 24 8.77 -16.83 -5.09
N ILE A 25 8.54 -16.96 -3.77
CA ILE A 25 7.36 -17.64 -3.22
C ILE A 25 6.12 -16.76 -3.42
N MET A 26 6.23 -15.47 -3.10
CA MET A 26 5.12 -14.53 -3.24
C MET A 26 4.73 -14.31 -4.69
N GLN A 27 5.68 -14.36 -5.63
CA GLN A 27 5.39 -14.29 -7.06
C GLN A 27 4.48 -15.43 -7.52
N CYS A 28 4.70 -16.66 -7.04
CA CYS A 28 3.82 -17.80 -7.36
C CYS A 28 2.40 -17.58 -6.82
N TYR A 29 2.28 -17.08 -5.58
CA TYR A 29 0.99 -16.73 -4.99
C TYR A 29 0.27 -15.63 -5.78
N TRP A 30 0.95 -14.56 -6.17
CA TRP A 30 0.36 -13.44 -6.92
C TRP A 30 0.01 -13.82 -8.36
N GLU A 31 0.79 -14.67 -9.01
CA GLU A 31 0.48 -15.20 -10.34
C GLU A 31 -0.77 -16.09 -10.31
N TRP A 32 -0.88 -16.96 -9.30
CA TRP A 32 -2.10 -17.72 -9.07
C TRP A 32 -3.29 -16.77 -8.82
N LEU A 33 -3.14 -15.78 -7.95
CA LEU A 33 -4.21 -14.85 -7.59
C LEU A 33 -4.68 -14.01 -8.78
N VAL A 34 -3.75 -13.50 -9.61
CA VAL A 34 -4.11 -12.76 -10.82
C VAL A 34 -4.76 -13.66 -11.87
N SER A 35 -4.40 -14.96 -11.93
CA SER A 35 -5.03 -15.91 -12.85
C SER A 35 -6.50 -16.13 -12.53
N CYS A 36 -6.88 -16.07 -11.24
CA CYS A 36 -8.26 -16.13 -10.77
C CYS A 36 -9.05 -14.85 -11.08
N MET A 37 -8.40 -13.72 -11.37
CA MET A 37 -9.08 -12.48 -11.71
C MET A 37 -9.66 -12.52 -13.13
N PRO A 38 -10.96 -12.24 -13.30
CA PRO A 38 -11.56 -12.10 -14.61
C PRO A 38 -10.94 -10.93 -15.40
N PRO A 39 -10.77 -11.08 -16.73
CA PRO A 39 -10.12 -10.06 -17.57
C PRO A 39 -10.93 -8.76 -17.73
N TRP A 40 -12.21 -8.76 -17.36
CA TRP A 40 -13.06 -7.57 -17.41
C TRP A 40 -12.89 -6.65 -16.19
N ILE A 41 -12.20 -7.11 -15.14
CA ILE A 41 -11.89 -6.28 -13.97
C ILE A 41 -10.73 -5.36 -14.32
N ALA A 42 -10.98 -4.05 -14.23
CA ALA A 42 -9.95 -3.04 -14.42
C ALA A 42 -8.92 -3.06 -13.26
N PRO A 43 -7.62 -2.85 -13.52
CA PRO A 43 -6.59 -2.79 -12.49
C PRO A 43 -6.90 -1.79 -11.38
N ASN A 44 -7.25 -0.55 -11.73
CA ASN A 44 -7.57 0.50 -10.75
C ASN A 44 -8.77 0.15 -9.85
N LEU A 45 -9.68 -0.72 -10.32
CA LEU A 45 -10.78 -1.21 -9.49
C LEU A 45 -10.25 -2.15 -8.40
N ILE A 46 -9.27 -2.99 -8.71
CA ILE A 46 -8.60 -3.86 -7.73
C ILE A 46 -7.92 -2.99 -6.66
N THR A 47 -7.20 -1.95 -7.06
CA THR A 47 -6.56 -0.98 -6.16
C THR A 47 -7.58 -0.32 -5.22
N ILE A 48 -8.70 0.17 -5.76
CA ILE A 48 -9.77 0.82 -4.96
C ILE A 48 -10.40 -0.16 -3.97
N ILE A 49 -10.67 -1.39 -4.39
CA ILE A 49 -11.24 -2.43 -3.52
C ILE A 49 -10.26 -2.76 -2.39
N GLY A 50 -8.96 -2.87 -2.69
CA GLY A 50 -7.92 -3.03 -1.69
C GLY A 50 -7.95 -1.89 -0.68
N LEU A 51 -7.84 -0.65 -1.15
CA LEU A 51 -7.83 0.53 -0.29
C LEU A 51 -9.09 0.64 0.58
N ALA A 52 -10.26 0.39 0.01
CA ALA A 52 -11.53 0.40 0.73
C ALA A 52 -11.58 -0.68 1.82
N THR A 53 -11.03 -1.87 1.54
CA THR A 53 -10.91 -2.96 2.51
C THR A 53 -10.01 -2.55 3.68
N ASN A 54 -8.81 -2.02 3.40
CA ASN A 54 -7.89 -1.57 4.44
C ASN A 54 -8.48 -0.43 5.29
N ALA A 55 -9.11 0.54 4.64
CA ALA A 55 -9.78 1.66 5.31
C ALA A 55 -10.90 1.15 6.22
N PHE A 56 -11.77 0.27 5.72
CA PHE A 56 -12.86 -0.29 6.51
C PHE A 56 -12.35 -1.05 7.74
N THR A 57 -11.38 -1.96 7.58
CA THR A 57 -10.87 -2.75 8.71
C THR A 57 -10.15 -1.90 9.74
N THR A 58 -9.43 -0.87 9.28
CA THR A 58 -8.78 0.10 10.17
C THR A 58 -9.79 0.97 10.91
N LEU A 59 -10.85 1.43 10.23
CA LEU A 59 -11.91 2.22 10.86
C LEU A 59 -12.69 1.42 11.91
N VAL A 60 -12.93 0.13 11.68
CA VAL A 60 -13.50 -0.76 12.71
C VAL A 60 -12.60 -0.82 13.93
N LEU A 61 -11.28 -0.90 13.74
CA LEU A 61 -10.32 -0.91 14.85
C LEU A 61 -10.29 0.44 15.60
N VAL A 62 -10.31 1.55 14.87
CA VAL A 62 -10.40 2.91 15.44
C VAL A 62 -11.71 3.12 16.21
N TYR A 63 -12.81 2.54 15.75
CA TYR A 63 -14.10 2.62 16.45
C TYR A 63 -14.04 1.98 17.85
N TYR A 64 -13.30 0.87 18.00
CA TYR A 64 -13.11 0.23 19.31
C TYR A 64 -12.06 0.94 20.19
N CYS A 65 -11.08 1.61 19.58
CA CYS A 65 -9.96 2.25 20.27
C CYS A 65 -9.75 3.69 19.77
N PRO A 66 -10.69 4.62 20.03
CA PRO A 66 -10.61 5.98 19.50
C PRO A 66 -9.45 6.77 20.09
N THR A 67 -8.99 6.44 21.31
CA THR A 67 -7.84 7.10 21.95
C THR A 67 -6.56 6.27 21.90
N ALA A 68 -6.59 5.09 21.27
CA ALA A 68 -5.49 4.12 21.27
C ALA A 68 -4.98 3.73 22.69
N THR A 69 -5.80 3.99 23.72
CA THR A 69 -5.56 3.56 25.11
C THR A 69 -6.42 2.37 25.49
N GLU A 70 -7.54 2.19 24.80
CA GLU A 70 -8.46 1.07 25.02
C GLU A 70 -7.92 -0.21 24.38
N GLN A 71 -8.34 -1.37 24.88
CA GLN A 71 -8.07 -2.65 24.23
C GLN A 71 -9.26 -3.04 23.35
N ALA A 72 -9.01 -3.18 22.04
CA ALA A 72 -10.01 -3.70 21.13
C ALA A 72 -10.20 -5.21 21.35
N PRO A 73 -11.36 -5.77 21.00
CA PRO A 73 -11.52 -7.22 21.01
C PRO A 73 -10.57 -7.86 19.99
N LEU A 74 -10.04 -9.06 20.32
CA LEU A 74 -9.06 -9.76 19.48
C LEU A 74 -9.47 -9.90 18.02
N TRP A 75 -10.76 -10.12 17.75
CA TRP A 75 -11.26 -10.26 16.39
C TRP A 75 -11.09 -8.99 15.56
N ALA A 76 -11.09 -7.79 16.17
CA ALA A 76 -10.89 -6.54 15.47
C ALA A 76 -9.42 -6.36 15.03
N TYR A 77 -8.48 -6.79 15.87
CA TYR A 77 -7.06 -6.85 15.49
C TYR A 77 -6.82 -7.86 14.36
N LEU A 78 -7.42 -9.06 14.47
CA LEU A 78 -7.33 -10.07 13.42
C LEU A 78 -7.98 -9.60 12.11
N LEU A 79 -9.12 -8.90 12.19
CA LEU A 79 -9.78 -8.30 11.03
C LEU A 79 -8.89 -7.26 10.35
N CYS A 80 -8.21 -6.40 11.13
CA CYS A 80 -7.26 -5.43 10.61
C CYS A 80 -6.04 -6.11 9.95
N ALA A 81 -5.48 -7.16 10.56
CA ALA A 81 -4.36 -7.92 9.99
C ALA A 81 -4.75 -8.61 8.68
N VAL A 82 -5.93 -9.23 8.63
CA VAL A 82 -6.47 -9.85 7.40
C VAL A 82 -6.75 -8.79 6.34
N GLY A 83 -7.35 -7.66 6.71
CA GLY A 83 -7.61 -6.55 5.79
C GLY A 83 -6.34 -6.00 5.15
N LEU A 84 -5.28 -5.83 5.95
CA LEU A 84 -3.95 -5.43 5.47
C LEU A 84 -3.33 -6.47 4.53
N PHE A 85 -3.44 -7.76 4.87
CA PHE A 85 -2.95 -8.84 4.01
C PHE A 85 -3.70 -8.89 2.66
N VAL A 86 -5.02 -8.65 2.69
CA VAL A 86 -5.84 -8.53 1.47
C VAL A 86 -5.40 -7.31 0.67
N TYR A 87 -5.22 -6.14 1.30
CA TYR A 87 -4.71 -4.94 0.63
C TYR A 87 -3.41 -5.22 -0.12
N GLN A 88 -2.37 -5.71 0.55
CA GLN A 88 -1.07 -5.96 -0.10
C GLN A 88 -1.17 -7.00 -1.21
N SER A 89 -2.12 -7.95 -1.10
CA SER A 89 -2.31 -8.99 -2.11
C SER A 89 -2.98 -8.43 -3.36
N LEU A 90 -3.94 -7.51 -3.19
CA LEU A 90 -4.65 -6.84 -4.28
C LEU A 90 -3.76 -5.82 -4.99
N ASP A 91 -2.98 -5.06 -4.21
CA ASP A 91 -1.95 -4.14 -4.69
C ASP A 91 -0.91 -4.86 -5.56
N ALA A 92 -0.34 -5.97 -5.07
CA ALA A 92 0.66 -6.72 -5.83
C ALA A 92 0.15 -7.32 -7.17
N ILE A 93 -1.16 -7.53 -7.32
CA ILE A 93 -1.73 -8.11 -8.53
C ILE A 93 -2.30 -7.08 -9.51
N ASP A 94 -2.52 -5.83 -9.12
CA ASP A 94 -3.15 -4.85 -10.02
C ASP A 94 -2.25 -4.52 -11.23
N GLY A 95 -0.94 -4.36 -11.02
CA GLY A 95 0.04 -4.12 -12.07
C GLY A 95 0.30 -5.39 -12.88
N LYS A 96 0.13 -6.58 -12.30
CA LYS A 96 0.12 -7.85 -13.03
C LYS A 96 -1.11 -7.95 -13.93
N GLN A 97 -2.28 -7.54 -13.43
CA GLN A 97 -3.51 -7.51 -14.21
C GLN A 97 -3.41 -6.47 -15.34
N ALA A 98 -2.87 -5.28 -15.08
CA ALA A 98 -2.68 -4.24 -16.09
C ALA A 98 -1.80 -4.72 -17.26
N ARG A 99 -0.74 -5.48 -16.96
CA ARG A 99 0.11 -6.13 -17.96
C ARG A 99 -0.65 -7.22 -18.72
N ARG A 100 -1.46 -8.03 -18.03
CA ARG A 100 -2.29 -9.09 -18.64
C ARG A 100 -3.36 -8.54 -19.58
N THR A 101 -3.98 -7.41 -19.25
CA THR A 101 -5.06 -6.78 -20.02
C THR A 101 -4.55 -5.74 -21.03
N ASN A 102 -3.23 -5.58 -21.17
CA ASN A 102 -2.61 -4.51 -21.99
C ASN A 102 -3.14 -3.10 -21.66
N SER A 103 -3.46 -2.85 -20.40
CA SER A 103 -3.99 -1.58 -19.90
C SER A 103 -3.01 -0.85 -18.97
N SER A 104 -1.72 -1.22 -18.99
CA SER A 104 -0.66 -0.52 -18.27
C SER A 104 -0.54 0.92 -18.78
N SER A 105 -0.60 1.90 -17.87
CA SER A 105 -0.42 3.32 -18.20
C SER A 105 0.29 4.06 -17.07
N PRO A 106 1.05 5.13 -17.37
CA PRO A 106 1.70 5.94 -16.33
C PRO A 106 0.71 6.60 -15.35
N LEU A 107 -0.52 6.88 -15.80
CA LEU A 107 -1.56 7.41 -14.94
C LEU A 107 -2.10 6.35 -13.97
N GLY A 108 -2.22 5.10 -14.41
CA GLY A 108 -2.59 3.97 -13.54
C GLY A 108 -1.55 3.72 -12.46
N GLU A 109 -0.26 3.78 -12.83
CA GLU A 109 0.86 3.67 -11.89
C GLU A 109 0.89 4.81 -10.86
N LEU A 110 0.62 6.05 -11.29
CA LEU A 110 0.48 7.17 -10.35
C LEU A 110 -0.71 7.00 -9.40
N PHE A 111 -1.81 6.44 -9.89
CA PHE A 111 -3.02 6.18 -9.10
C PHE A 111 -2.78 5.11 -8.03
N ASP A 112 -2.09 4.04 -8.41
CA ASP A 112 -1.64 2.96 -7.52
C ASP A 112 -0.78 3.50 -6.36
N HIS A 113 0.29 4.22 -6.68
CA HIS A 113 1.14 4.87 -5.67
C HIS A 113 0.41 5.89 -4.78
N GLY A 114 -0.60 6.57 -5.32
CA GLY A 114 -1.48 7.44 -4.54
C GLY A 114 -2.29 6.65 -3.51
N CYS A 115 -2.79 5.47 -3.90
CA CYS A 115 -3.51 4.57 -3.00
C CYS A 115 -2.60 3.98 -1.93
N ASP A 116 -1.37 3.59 -2.27
CA ASP A 116 -0.34 3.15 -1.32
C ASP A 116 -0.03 4.19 -0.25
N SER A 117 0.08 5.46 -0.67
CA SER A 117 0.32 6.57 0.24
C SER A 117 -0.82 6.72 1.26
N LEU A 118 -2.07 6.58 0.81
CA LEU A 118 -3.24 6.63 1.68
C LEU A 118 -3.34 5.38 2.58
N SER A 119 -3.08 4.20 2.02
CA SER A 119 -3.07 2.92 2.73
C SER A 119 -2.09 2.94 3.90
N THR A 120 -0.90 3.51 3.67
CA THR A 120 0.15 3.66 4.70
C THR A 120 -0.34 4.42 5.92
N VAL A 121 -1.19 5.45 5.75
CA VAL A 121 -1.79 6.18 6.89
C VAL A 121 -2.64 5.25 7.75
N PHE A 122 -3.46 4.40 7.12
CA PHE A 122 -4.29 3.43 7.84
C PHE A 122 -3.45 2.36 8.54
N VAL A 123 -2.38 1.85 7.91
CA VAL A 123 -1.45 0.89 8.53
C VAL A 123 -0.79 1.46 9.76
N VAL A 124 -0.31 2.71 9.68
CA VAL A 124 0.31 3.40 10.81
C VAL A 124 -0.69 3.54 11.96
N LEU A 125 -1.91 4.01 11.69
CA LEU A 125 -2.98 4.12 12.70
C LEU A 125 -3.30 2.77 13.35
N GLY A 126 -3.51 1.72 12.55
CA GLY A 126 -3.81 0.38 13.05
C GLY A 126 -2.69 -0.19 13.90
N THR A 127 -1.44 0.03 13.50
CA THR A 127 -0.25 -0.39 14.26
C THR A 127 -0.16 0.35 15.58
N SER A 128 -0.34 1.68 15.59
CA SER A 128 -0.31 2.50 16.81
C SER A 128 -1.37 2.05 17.84
N ILE A 129 -2.56 1.68 17.36
CA ILE A 129 -3.62 1.11 18.21
C ILE A 129 -3.24 -0.28 18.73
N ALA A 130 -2.69 -1.15 17.86
CA ALA A 130 -2.31 -2.52 18.23
C ALA A 130 -1.23 -2.57 19.32
N VAL A 131 -0.29 -1.65 19.30
CA VAL A 131 0.76 -1.55 20.33
C VAL A 131 0.38 -0.69 21.54
N GLN A 132 -0.86 -0.21 21.62
CA GLN A 132 -1.38 0.61 22.74
C GLN A 132 -0.51 1.84 23.04
N LEU A 133 0.02 2.47 21.99
CA LEU A 133 0.90 3.63 22.10
C LEU A 133 0.21 4.87 22.67
N GLY A 134 -1.12 4.85 22.89
CA GLY A 134 -1.87 5.96 23.50
C GLY A 134 -1.41 6.32 24.92
N THR A 135 -0.70 5.43 25.62
CA THR A 135 -0.11 5.74 26.94
C THR A 135 1.14 6.63 26.87
N ASN A 136 1.82 6.72 25.71
CA ASN A 136 2.98 7.58 25.48
C ASN A 136 2.86 8.30 24.12
N PRO A 137 2.09 9.40 24.04
CA PRO A 137 1.84 10.12 22.78
C PRO A 137 3.11 10.63 22.09
N ASP A 138 4.19 10.90 22.83
CA ASP A 138 5.49 11.32 22.25
C ASP A 138 6.14 10.20 21.43
N TRP A 139 6.06 8.95 21.90
CA TRP A 139 6.54 7.77 21.17
C TRP A 139 5.66 7.46 19.97
N MET A 140 4.34 7.67 20.10
CA MET A 140 3.41 7.53 18.98
C MET A 140 3.73 8.52 17.87
N PHE A 141 3.94 9.79 18.22
CA PHE A 141 4.33 10.83 17.27
C PHE A 141 5.67 10.48 16.60
N PHE A 142 6.67 10.05 17.36
CA PHE A 142 7.98 9.67 16.81
C PHE A 142 7.89 8.48 15.85
N CYS A 143 7.15 7.42 16.18
CA CYS A 143 6.96 6.26 15.31
C CYS A 143 6.21 6.63 14.02
N CYS A 144 5.12 7.41 14.11
CA CYS A 144 4.38 7.90 12.96
C CYS A 144 5.25 8.79 12.06
N PHE A 145 6.00 9.72 12.66
CA PHE A 145 6.91 10.61 11.95
C PHE A 145 8.02 9.84 11.25
N ALA A 146 8.67 8.89 11.94
CA ALA A 146 9.73 8.08 11.37
C ALA A 146 9.24 7.21 10.19
N GLY A 147 8.05 6.58 10.33
CA GLY A 147 7.44 5.80 9.25
C GLY A 147 7.12 6.66 8.02
N MET A 148 6.51 7.83 8.22
CA MET A 148 6.17 8.76 7.14
C MET A 148 7.42 9.37 6.50
N PHE A 149 8.45 9.66 7.29
CA PHE A 149 9.74 10.15 6.81
C PHE A 149 10.47 9.11 5.96
N MET A 150 10.52 7.84 6.38
CA MET A 150 11.12 6.78 5.57
C MET A 150 10.36 6.58 4.26
N PHE A 151 9.03 6.60 4.29
CA PHE A 151 8.20 6.51 3.09
C PHE A 151 8.47 7.69 2.14
N TYR A 152 8.57 8.91 2.68
CA TYR A 152 8.95 10.10 1.92
C TYR A 152 10.36 9.98 1.34
N CYS A 153 11.34 9.49 2.08
CA CYS A 153 12.70 9.27 1.59
C CYS A 153 12.74 8.26 0.44
N ALA A 154 11.98 7.16 0.51
CA ALA A 154 11.87 6.19 -0.58
C ALA A 154 11.28 6.82 -1.85
N HIS A 155 10.22 7.61 -1.72
CA HIS A 155 9.61 8.34 -2.84
C HIS A 155 10.51 9.45 -3.39
N TRP A 156 11.21 10.19 -2.52
CA TRP A 156 12.19 11.19 -2.89
C TRP A 156 13.36 10.57 -3.65
N GLN A 157 13.88 9.43 -3.18
CA GLN A 157 14.91 8.69 -3.88
C GLN A 157 14.44 8.27 -5.28
N THR A 158 13.21 7.80 -5.40
CA THR A 158 12.61 7.44 -6.69
C THR A 158 12.49 8.66 -7.60
N TYR A 159 12.05 9.80 -7.08
CA TYR A 159 11.93 11.05 -7.83
C TYR A 159 13.28 11.55 -8.36
N VAL A 160 14.34 11.46 -7.56
CA VAL A 160 15.68 11.92 -7.92
C VAL A 160 16.42 10.93 -8.83
N SER A 161 16.30 9.63 -8.56
CA SER A 161 17.09 8.59 -9.25
C SER A 161 16.36 7.91 -10.40
N GLY A 162 15.05 8.07 -10.53
CA GLY A 162 14.23 7.40 -11.54
C GLY A 162 14.09 5.89 -11.33
N THR A 163 14.62 5.35 -10.23
CA THR A 163 14.58 3.92 -9.90
C THR A 163 14.21 3.70 -8.44
N LEU A 164 13.22 2.86 -8.19
CA LEU A 164 12.85 2.43 -6.85
C LEU A 164 13.70 1.21 -6.48
N ARG A 165 14.63 1.37 -5.53
CA ARG A 165 15.53 0.29 -5.09
C ARG A 165 14.94 -0.37 -3.85
N PHE A 166 14.64 -1.66 -3.94
CA PHE A 166 14.15 -2.46 -2.83
C PHE A 166 15.29 -3.32 -2.28
N GLY A 167 15.72 -3.03 -1.05
CA GLY A 167 16.77 -3.80 -0.37
C GLY A 167 18.17 -3.69 -0.99
N MET A 168 19.16 -4.30 -0.32
CA MET A 168 20.50 -4.52 -0.87
C MET A 168 20.52 -5.73 -1.81
#